data_AF-A0A8H2VG87-F1
#
_entry.id   AF-A0A8H2VG87-F1
#
_cell.length_a   1.000
_cell.length_b   1.000
_cell.length_c   1.000
_cell.angle_alpha   90.00
_cell.angle_beta   90.00
_cell.angle_gamma   90.00
#
_symmetry.space_group_name_H-M   'P 1'
#
loop_
_entity.id
_entity.type
_entity.pdbx_description
1 polymer ?
#
loop_
_entity_poly.entity_id
_entity_poly.type
_entity_poly.pdbx_seq_one_letter_code
_entity_poly.pdbx_strand_id
1 'polypeptide(L)' 'MNRFAIHIVLFIYYAIWLLLPIFDLEGQWKLFPLPSIYAIYIPIVLLLIGFTIVGTFVGLLLLRDVPEDLDTMNQNKLAP' A
#
# COMPACT_ATOMS: atom_id res chain seq x y z
N MET A 1 16.54 -19.62 10.56
CA MET A 1 15.97 -18.24 10.65
C MET A 1 14.74 -18.21 9.74
N ASN A 2 13.62 -18.71 10.24
CA ASN A 2 12.52 -19.20 9.41
C ASN A 2 11.51 -18.08 9.15
N ARG A 3 11.88 -17.16 8.28
CA ARG A 3 11.12 -15.93 7.95
C ARG A 3 9.72 -16.24 7.41
N PHE A 4 9.62 -17.33 6.64
CA PHE A 4 8.37 -17.89 6.18
C PHE A 4 7.42 -18.31 7.30
N ALA A 5 7.95 -18.95 8.36
CA ALA A 5 7.12 -19.39 9.48
C ALA A 5 6.48 -18.19 10.20
N ILE A 6 7.22 -17.08 10.32
CA ILE A 6 6.70 -15.84 10.91
C ILE A 6 5.53 -15.31 10.08
N HIS A 7 5.65 -15.28 8.75
CA HIS A 7 4.60 -14.77 7.88
C HIS A 7 3.36 -15.67 7.88
N ILE A 8 3.54 -16.99 7.92
CA ILE A 8 2.45 -17.95 8.00
C ILE A 8 1.67 -17.77 9.31
N VAL A 9 2.37 -17.65 10.44
CA VAL A 9 1.72 -17.42 11.75
C VAL A 9 0.96 -16.08 11.75
N LEU A 10 1.55 -15.03 11.19
CA LEU A 10 0.90 -13.72 11.08
C LEU A 10 -0.36 -13.78 10.20
N PHE A 11 -0.29 -14.50 9.08
CA PHE A 11 -1.42 -14.70 8.17
C PHE A 11 -2.56 -15.46 8.82
N ILE A 12 -2.26 -16.57 9.51
CA ILE A 12 -3.27 -17.37 10.21
C ILE A 12 -3.93 -16.54 11.32
N TYR A 13 -3.14 -15.78 12.08
CA TYR A 13 -3.66 -14.88 13.10
C TYR A 13 -4.66 -13.86 12.52
N TYR A 14 -4.29 -13.22 11.40
CA TYR A 14 -5.16 -12.26 10.72
C TYR A 14 -6.40 -12.90 10.10
N ALA A 15 -6.26 -14.09 9.51
CA ALA A 15 -7.37 -14.83 8.93
C ALA A 15 -8.40 -15.17 10.01
N ILE A 16 -7.96 -15.72 11.15
CA ILE A 16 -8.85 -16.01 12.28
C ILE A 16 -9.51 -14.74 12.80
N TRP A 17 -8.76 -13.64 12.91
CA TRP A 17 -9.30 -12.35 13.35
C TRP A 17 -10.41 -11.82 12.41
N LEU A 18 -10.28 -12.02 11.10
CA LEU A 18 -11.26 -11.61 10.11
C LEU A 18 -12.51 -12.53 10.08
N LEU A 19 -12.38 -13.78 10.54
CA LEU A 19 -13.50 -14.73 10.66
C LEU A 19 -14.26 -14.60 11.99
N LEU A 20 -13.71 -13.94 13.03
CA LEU A 20 -14.40 -13.71 14.31
C LEU A 20 -15.85 -13.18 14.20
N PRO A 21 -16.16 -12.16 13.35
CA PRO A 21 -17.50 -11.60 13.27
C PRO A 21 -18.46 -12.52 12.51
N ILE A 22 -17.97 -13.45 11.68
CA ILE A 22 -18.80 -14.44 10.98
C ILE A 22 -19.40 -15.44 11.97
N PHE A 23 -18.67 -15.73 13.05
CA PHE A 23 -19.09 -16.68 14.08
C PHE A 23 -19.71 -15.99 15.31
N ASP A 24 -19.94 -14.67 15.28
CA ASP A 24 -20.46 -13.87 16.41
C ASP A 24 -19.67 -14.07 17.72
N LEU A 25 -18.36 -14.30 17.59
CA LEU A 25 -17.45 -14.54 18.73
C LEU A 25 -16.88 -13.24 19.30
N GLU A 26 -17.51 -12.10 19.00
CA GLU A 26 -17.06 -10.80 19.47
C GLU A 26 -17.08 -10.74 21.00
N GLY A 27 -15.96 -10.31 21.60
CA GLY A 27 -15.84 -10.15 23.05
C GLY A 27 -15.67 -11.44 23.88
N GLN A 28 -15.80 -12.62 23.27
CA GLN A 28 -15.63 -13.91 23.96
C GLN A 28 -14.15 -14.20 24.29
N TRP A 29 -13.23 -13.72 23.46
CA TRP A 29 -11.81 -14.10 23.51
C TRP A 29 -10.92 -12.91 23.88
N LYS A 30 -10.27 -12.97 25.05
CA LYS A 30 -9.36 -11.93 25.58
C LYS A 30 -8.13 -11.67 24.68
N LEU A 31 -7.84 -12.56 23.73
CA LEU A 31 -6.78 -12.38 22.74
C LEU A 31 -7.09 -11.31 21.69
N PHE A 32 -8.36 -10.93 21.50
CA PHE A 32 -8.78 -9.93 20.52
C PHE A 32 -9.39 -8.70 21.23
N PRO A 33 -8.56 -7.84 21.86
CA PRO A 33 -9.05 -6.65 22.55
C PRO A 33 -9.58 -5.58 21.58
N LEU A 34 -9.26 -5.70 20.29
CA LEU A 34 -9.66 -4.78 19.25
C LEU A 34 -10.90 -5.32 18.53
N PRO A 35 -11.96 -4.49 18.39
CA PRO A 35 -13.14 -4.81 17.61
C PRO A 35 -12.81 -5.33 16.20
N SER A 36 -13.58 -6.28 15.69
CA SER A 36 -13.30 -6.94 14.41
C SER A 36 -13.30 -5.97 13.21
N ILE A 37 -13.96 -4.82 13.35
CA ILE A 37 -13.97 -3.74 12.35
C ILE A 37 -12.56 -3.30 11.92
N TYR A 38 -11.57 -3.36 12.82
CA TYR A 38 -10.18 -2.97 12.53
C TYR A 38 -9.47 -3.95 11.57
N ALA A 39 -9.88 -5.22 11.53
CA ALA A 39 -9.33 -6.20 10.60
C ALA A 39 -9.64 -5.82 9.14
N ILE A 40 -10.72 -5.08 8.90
CA ILE A 40 -11.12 -4.58 7.57
C ILE A 40 -10.41 -3.26 7.24
N TYR A 41 -10.22 -2.37 8.22
CA TYR A 41 -9.58 -1.08 7.97
C TYR A 41 -8.10 -1.20 7.60
N ILE A 42 -7.38 -2.16 8.18
CA ILE A 42 -5.94 -2.34 7.92
C ILE A 42 -5.62 -2.62 6.43
N PRO A 43 -6.27 -3.59 5.76
CA PRO A 43 -6.04 -3.80 4.33
C PRO A 43 -6.48 -2.60 3.47
N ILE A 44 -7.54 -1.88 3.86
CA ILE A 44 -7.99 -0.68 3.15
C ILE A 44 -6.92 0.43 3.21
N VAL A 45 -6.42 0.74 4.39
CA VAL A 45 -5.38 1.77 4.58
C VAL A 45 -4.09 1.38 3.86
N LEU A 46 -3.71 0.10 3.91
CA LEU A 46 -2.53 -0.41 3.20
C LEU A 46 -2.68 -0.26 1.68
N LEU A 47 -3.86 -0.58 1.14
CA LEU A 47 -4.17 -0.42 -0.28
C LEU A 47 -4.15 1.06 -0.68
N LEU A 48 -4.71 1.94 0.15
CA LEU A 48 -4.77 3.37 -0.09
C LEU A 48 -3.36 3.98 -0.12
N ILE A 49 -2.52 3.67 0.87
CA ILE A 49 -1.11 4.08 0.92
C ILE A 49 -0.34 3.54 -0.29
N GLY A 50 -0.49 2.24 -0.59
CA GLY A 50 0.17 1.63 -1.74
C GLY A 50 -0.23 2.29 -3.05
N PHE A 51 -1.52 2.55 -3.25
CA PHE A 51 -2.03 3.23 -4.42
C PHE A 51 -1.53 4.68 -4.53
N THR A 52 -1.51 5.43 -3.42
CA THR A 52 -0.96 6.79 -3.41
C THR A 52 0.52 6.80 -3.78
N ILE A 53 1.32 5.86 -3.27
CA ILE A 53 2.75 5.75 -3.59
C ILE A 53 2.93 5.46 -5.08
N VAL A 54 2.24 4.44 -5.60
CA VAL A 54 2.34 4.05 -7.03
C VAL A 54 1.86 5.20 -7.92
N GLY A 55 0.72 5.81 -7.61
CA GLY A 55 0.18 6.93 -8.37
C GLY A 55 1.12 8.14 -8.39
N THR A 56 1.73 8.47 -7.25
CA THR A 56 2.73 9.55 -7.16
C THR A 56 3.95 9.23 -8.02
N PHE A 57 4.45 7.99 -7.95
CA PHE A 57 5.58 7.56 -8.75
C PHE A 57 5.30 7.69 -10.26
N VAL A 58 4.14 7.24 -10.72
CA VAL A 58 3.73 7.39 -12.12
C VAL A 58 3.59 8.87 -12.49
N GLY A 59 2.99 9.70 -11.63
CA GLY A 59 2.86 11.13 -11.86
C GLY A 59 4.21 11.84 -12.01
N LEU A 60 5.21 11.45 -11.20
CA LEU A 60 6.58 11.96 -11.33
C LEU A 60 7.24 11.54 -12.64
N LEU A 61 7.00 10.31 -13.10
CA LEU A 61 7.51 9.85 -14.40
C LEU A 61 6.92 10.67 -15.55
N LEU A 62 5.62 10.95 -15.53
CA LEU A 62 4.95 11.78 -16.55
C LEU A 62 5.48 13.22 -16.57
N LEU A 63 5.87 13.77 -15.42
CA LEU A 63 6.43 15.12 -15.33
C LEU A 63 7.89 15.20 -15.80
N ARG A 64 8.61 14.08 -15.83
CA ARG A 64 10.04 14.04 -16.16
C ARG A 64 10.31 14.13 -17.65
N ASP A 65 9.33 13.86 -18.49
CA ASP A 65 9.46 13.91 -19.95
C ASP A 65 9.34 15.35 -20.48
N VAL A 66 10.15 16.27 -19.94
CA VAL A 66 10.36 17.57 -20.59
C VAL A 66 11.00 17.28 -21.95
N PRO A 67 10.40 17.72 -23.06
CA PRO A 67 10.89 17.38 -24.39
C PRO A 67 12.30 17.97 -24.60
N GLU A 68 13.31 17.11 -24.73
CA GLU A 68 14.71 17.49 -24.96
C GLU A 68 14.89 18.25 -26.29
N ASP A 69 13.91 18.15 -27.20
CA ASP A 69 13.84 18.94 -28.43
C ASP A 69 13.58 20.44 -28.18
N LEU A 70 12.93 20.83 -27.08
CA LEU A 70 12.74 22.25 -26.75
C LEU A 70 14.04 22.91 -26.26
N ASP A 71 14.89 22.15 -25.57
CA ASP A 71 16.17 22.64 -25.08
C ASP A 71 17.17 22.77 -26.24
N THR A 72 17.21 21.77 -27.14
CA THR A 72 18.09 21.81 -28.33
C THR A 72 17.68 22.87 -29.36
N MET A 73 16.39 23.16 -29.55
CA MET A 73 15.92 24.26 -30.41
C MET A 73 16.23 25.65 -29.85
N ASN A 74 16.20 25.82 -28.52
CA ASN A 74 16.58 27.07 -27.87
C ASN A 74 18.09 27.35 -28.03
N GLN A 75 18.92 26.33 -27.80
CA GLN A 75 20.38 26.42 -27.95
C GLN A 75 20.82 26.74 -29.38
N ASN A 76 20.20 26.12 -30.40
CA ASN A 76 20.51 26.39 -31.81
C ASN A 76 20.15 27.83 -32.22
N LYS A 77 19.09 28.41 -31.64
CA LYS A 77 18.68 29.80 -31.91
C LYS A 77 19.59 30.85 -31.27
N LEU A 78 20.40 30.45 -30.29
CA LEU A 78 21.36 31.31 -29.57
C LEU A 78 22.79 31.22 -30.14
N ALA A 79 23.06 30.28 -31.05
CA ALA A 79 24.34 30.19 -31.74
C ALA A 79 24.41 31.23 -32.89
N PRO A 80 25.47 32.05 -32.98
CA PRO A 80 25.62 33.10 -33.99
C PRO A 80 25.85 32.58 -35.41
#